data_AF-A0A137QWF5-F1
#
_entry.id   AF-A0A137QWF5-F1
#
_cell.length_a   1.000
_cell.length_b   1.000
_cell.length_c   1.000
_cell.angle_alpha   90.00
_cell.angle_beta   90.00
_cell.angle_gamma   90.00
#
_symmetry.space_group_name_H-M   'P 1'
#
loop_
_entity.id
_entity.type
_entity.pdbx_description
1 polymer ?
#
loop_
_entity_poly.entity_id
_entity_poly.type
_entity_poly.pdbx_seq_one_letter_code
_entity_poly.pdbx_strand_id
1 'polypeptide(L)' 'MAFLGLRKWSTPVARPLWPFMVAGTITLYLVAKAQNSSIRSEEWRNDPRNPYATQISKESLH' A
#
# COMPACT_ATOMS: atom_id res chain seq x y z
N MET A 1 19.22 24.70 -6.65
CA MET A 1 19.58 24.71 -5.21
C MET A 1 19.67 23.26 -4.75
N ALA A 2 20.80 22.81 -4.21
CA ALA A 2 20.89 21.46 -3.64
C ALA A 2 20.16 21.42 -2.27
N PHE A 3 19.49 20.32 -1.95
CA PHE A 3 18.85 20.11 -0.65
C PHE A 3 19.89 20.34 0.47
N LEU A 4 19.60 21.26 1.40
CA LEU A 4 20.47 21.65 2.52
C LEU A 4 21.84 22.26 2.15
N GLY A 5 22.05 22.73 0.91
CA GLY A 5 23.34 23.33 0.50
C GLY A 5 24.51 22.35 0.37
N LEU A 6 24.25 21.04 0.53
CA LEU A 6 25.23 19.99 0.35
C LEU A 6 25.49 19.72 -1.14
N ARG A 7 26.74 19.47 -1.53
CA ARG A 7 27.07 19.06 -2.90
C ARG A 7 26.41 17.72 -3.23
N LYS A 8 25.56 17.68 -4.26
CA LYS A 8 24.97 16.43 -4.78
C LYS A 8 26.02 15.66 -5.59
N TRP A 9 26.25 14.40 -5.23
CA TRP A 9 27.12 13.48 -5.95
C TRP A 9 26.29 12.48 -6.75
N SER A 10 26.70 12.17 -7.99
CA SER A 10 25.96 11.27 -8.89
C SER A 10 26.22 9.79 -8.59
N THR A 11 25.94 9.37 -7.36
CA THR A 11 26.08 7.97 -6.95
C THR A 11 25.01 7.09 -7.61
N PRO A 12 25.36 5.91 -8.16
CA PRO A 12 24.40 5.02 -8.79
C PRO A 12 23.53 4.32 -7.73
N VAL A 13 22.39 4.95 -7.37
CA VAL A 13 21.45 4.43 -6.36
C VAL A 13 20.47 3.41 -6.96
N ALA A 14 19.92 3.69 -8.13
CA ALA A 14 18.89 2.84 -8.74
C ALA A 14 19.42 1.46 -9.16
N ARG A 15 20.67 1.38 -9.62
CA ARG A 15 21.28 0.13 -10.14
C ARG A 15 21.42 -0.99 -9.10
N PRO A 16 21.86 -0.74 -7.86
CA PRO A 16 21.84 -1.76 -6.82
C PRO A 16 20.48 -1.90 -6.13
N LEU A 17 19.68 -0.82 -6.05
CA LEU A 17 18.45 -0.84 -5.23
C LEU A 17 17.17 -1.27 -5.96
N TRP A 18 17.18 -1.38 -7.30
CA TRP A 18 15.96 -1.75 -8.04
C TRP A 18 15.33 -3.09 -7.61
N PRO A 19 16.06 -4.15 -7.21
CA PRO A 19 15.41 -5.39 -6.77
C PRO A 19 14.59 -5.18 -5.49
N PHE A 20 15.06 -4.32 -4.59
CA PHE A 20 14.33 -3.98 -3.36
C PHE A 20 13.08 -3.14 -3.66
N MET A 21 13.17 -2.21 -4.61
CA MET A 21 11.99 -1.44 -5.04
C MET A 21 10.94 -2.36 -5.67
N VAL A 22 11.35 -3.32 -6.49
CA VAL A 22 10.46 -4.33 -7.08
C VAL A 22 9.83 -5.19 -5.98
N ALA A 23 10.63 -5.75 -5.08
CA ALA A 23 10.14 -6.57 -3.98
C ALA A 23 9.15 -5.78 -3.10
N GLY A 24 9.49 -4.55 -2.71
CA GLY A 24 8.60 -3.70 -1.92
C GLY A 24 7.28 -3.41 -2.62
N THR A 25 7.32 -3.13 -3.93
CA THR A 25 6.10 -2.90 -4.72
C THR A 25 5.22 -4.16 -4.76
N ILE A 26 5.83 -5.33 -4.96
CA ILE A 26 5.10 -6.61 -4.95
C ILE A 26 4.48 -6.86 -3.58
N THR A 27 5.24 -6.69 -2.49
CA THR A 27 4.73 -6.89 -1.13
C THR A 27 3.57 -5.95 -0.83
N LEU A 28 3.68 -4.67 -1.17
CA LEU A 28 2.59 -3.70 -0.96
C LEU A 28 1.33 -4.09 -1.73
N TYR A 29 1.46 -4.56 -2.98
CA TYR A 29 0.32 -5.03 -3.76
C TYR A 29 -0.37 -6.24 -3.12
N LEU A 30 0.41 -7.23 -2.66
CA LEU A 30 -0.13 -8.43 -2.02
C LEU A 30 -0.80 -8.10 -0.69
N VAL A 31 -0.18 -7.26 0.14
CA VAL A 31 -0.75 -6.81 1.41
C VAL A 31 -2.03 -6.02 1.17
N ALA A 32 -2.08 -5.12 0.20
CA ALA A 32 -3.29 -4.38 -0.13
C ALA A 32 -4.45 -5.32 -0.54
N LYS A 33 -4.17 -6.36 -1.33
CA LYS A 33 -5.18 -7.38 -1.66
C LYS A 33 -5.63 -8.19 -0.45
N ALA A 34 -4.69 -8.62 0.39
CA ALA A 34 -5.00 -9.37 1.61
C ALA A 34 -5.85 -8.53 2.56
N GLN A 35 -5.52 -7.25 2.74
CA GLN A 35 -6.29 -6.30 3.54
C GLN A 35 -7.72 -6.15 3.03
N ASN A 36 -7.91 -5.89 1.74
CA ASN A 36 -9.24 -5.78 1.14
C ASN A 36 -10.11 -7.03 1.37
N SER A 37 -9.51 -8.23 1.33
CA SER A 37 -10.20 -9.47 1.67
C SER A 37 -10.54 -9.55 3.17
N SER A 38 -9.57 -9.26 4.05
CA SER A 38 -9.73 -9.36 5.50
C SER A 38 -10.79 -8.42 6.05
N ILE A 39 -10.90 -7.20 5.51
CA ILE A 39 -11.86 -6.17 5.93
C ILE A 39 -13.29 -6.57 5.55
N ARG A 40 -13.46 -7.46 4.56
CA ARG A 40 -14.75 -8.00 4.11
C ARG A 40 -15.13 -9.31 4.79
N SER A 41 -14.26 -9.87 5.63
CA SER A 41 -14.56 -11.09 6.39
C SER A 41 -15.71 -10.87 7.37
N GLU A 42 -16.36 -11.97 7.77
CA GLU A 42 -17.56 -11.94 8.62
C GLU A 42 -17.34 -11.19 9.95
N GLU A 43 -16.13 -11.31 10.52
CA GLU A 43 -15.73 -10.67 11.77
C GLU A 43 -15.66 -9.13 11.64
N TRP A 44 -15.13 -8.62 10.52
CA TRP A 44 -14.75 -7.20 10.38
C TRP A 44 -15.65 -6.39 9.46
N ARG A 45 -16.55 -7.04 8.72
CA ARG A 45 -17.44 -6.38 7.76
C ARG A 45 -18.43 -5.42 8.41
N ASN A 46 -18.86 -5.71 9.64
CA ASN A 46 -19.85 -4.91 10.38
C ASN A 46 -19.23 -4.05 11.49
N ASP A 47 -17.89 -4.00 11.60
CA ASP A 47 -17.23 -3.16 12.59
C ASP A 47 -17.46 -1.67 12.26
N PRO A 48 -17.98 -0.84 13.19
CA PRO A 48 -18.18 0.59 12.98
C PRO A 48 -16.87 1.35 12.69
N ARG A 49 -15.70 0.79 13.00
CA ARG A 49 -14.38 1.36 12.71
C ARG A 49 -13.93 1.10 11.27
N ASN A 50 -14.59 0.21 10.55
CA ASN A 50 -14.25 -0.13 9.19
C ASN A 50 -14.64 1.03 8.24
N PRO A 51 -13.67 1.76 7.65
CA PRO A 51 -13.97 2.89 6.79
C PRO A 51 -14.65 2.47 5.47
N TYR A 52 -14.58 1.18 5.12
CA TYR A 52 -15.18 0.62 3.91
C TYR A 52 -16.57 0.03 4.14
N ALA A 53 -17.12 0.07 5.37
CA ALA A 53 -18.42 -0.50 5.68
C ALA A 53 -19.55 0.01 4.75
N THR A 54 -19.53 1.31 4.42
CA THR A 54 -20.51 1.93 3.51
C THR A 54 -20.35 1.51 2.04
N GLN A 55 -19.14 1.14 1.62
CA GLN A 55 -18.87 0.67 0.27
C GLN A 55 -19.22 -0.82 0.15
N ILE A 56 -18.83 -1.61 1.15
CA ILE A 56 -19.12 -3.05 1.23
C ILE A 56 -20.63 -3.29 1.30
N SER A 57 -21.39 -2.48 2.04
CA SER A 57 -22.85 -2.60 2.10
C SER A 57 -23.50 -2.35 0.74
N LYS A 58 -23.08 -1.30 0.02
CA LYS A 58 -23.58 -0.99 -1.34
C LYS A 58 -23.29 -2.11 -2.34
N GLU A 59 -22.09 -2.68 -2.29
CA GLU A 59 -21.70 -3.79 -3.18
C GLU A 59 -22.48 -5.07 -2.89
N SER A 60 -22.86 -5.31 -1.63
CA SER A 60 -23.68 -6.48 -1.26
C SER A 60 -25.17 -6.36 -1.54
N LEU A 61 -25.65 -5.15 -1.89
CA LEU A 61 -27.05 -4.90 -2.25
C LEU A 61 -27.33 -5.14 -3.75
N HIS A 62 -26.31 -5.49 -4.53
CA HIS A 62 -26.36 -5.85 -5.94
C HIS A 62 -26.25 -7.37 -6.11
#